data_AF-A0A3A9IE26-F1
#
_entry.id   AF-A0A3A9IE26-F1
#
_cell.length_a   1.000
_cell.length_b   1.000
_cell.length_c   1.000
_cell.angle_alpha   90.00
_cell.angle_beta   90.00
_cell.angle_gamma   90.00
#
_symmetry.space_group_name_H-M   'P 1'
#
loop_
_entity.id
_entity.type
_entity.pdbx_description
1 polymer ?
#
loop_
_entity_poly.entity_id
_entity_poly.type
_entity_poly.pdbx_seq_one_letter_code
_entity_poly.pdbx_strand_id
1 'polypeptide(L)'
;MARYRIGDRYLSESEYNQEQDGNWIFGLFLVGAILVGLLVNRYVVDPEWHTAIRFLVTVVPAVIAGGLLAAVHRWVRLLLGIAIGLLVLVVIIGVIAAMV
;
A
#
# COMPACT_ATOMS: atom_id res chain seq x y z
N MET A 1 21.76 21.62 0.71
CA MET A 1 20.51 20.97 0.29
C MET A 1 20.86 19.78 -0.60
N ALA A 2 20.63 18.56 -0.12
CA ALA A 2 20.91 17.35 -0.90
C ALA A 2 19.91 17.27 -2.07
N ARG A 3 20.41 17.01 -3.28
CA ARG A 3 19.58 16.74 -4.46
C ARG A 3 19.54 15.24 -4.66
N TYR A 4 18.34 14.65 -4.72
CA TYR A 4 18.15 13.22 -4.90
C TYR A 4 18.07 12.91 -6.38
N ARG A 5 18.88 11.95 -6.87
CA ARG A 5 18.84 11.52 -8.28
C ARG A 5 17.87 10.34 -8.42
N ILE A 6 16.82 10.52 -9.20
CA ILE A 6 15.92 9.42 -9.64
C ILE A 6 15.99 9.35 -11.17
N GLY A 7 16.60 8.29 -11.69
CA GLY A 7 16.86 8.13 -13.12
C GLY A 7 17.73 9.28 -13.66
N ASP A 8 17.20 9.99 -14.65
CA ASP A 8 17.86 11.13 -15.31
C ASP A 8 17.52 12.49 -14.68
N ARG A 9 16.70 12.50 -13.61
CA ARG A 9 16.25 13.75 -12.97
C ARG A 9 16.92 13.96 -11.61
N TYR A 10 17.24 15.22 -11.31
CA TYR A 10 17.68 15.68 -9.99
C TYR A 10 16.51 16.37 -9.31
N LEU A 11 15.98 15.75 -8.26
CA LEU A 11 14.86 16.26 -7.49
C LEU A 11 15.39 16.99 -6.24
N SER A 12 14.75 18.10 -5.90
CA SER A 12 14.83 18.66 -4.56
C SER A 12 14.17 17.71 -3.55
N GLU A 13 14.50 17.87 -2.27
CA GLU A 13 13.97 17.03 -1.20
C GLU A 13 12.42 17.07 -1.11
N SER A 14 11.80 18.23 -1.37
CA SER A 14 10.34 18.37 -1.39
C SER A 14 9.70 17.66 -2.57
N GLU A 15 10.34 17.67 -3.74
CA GLU A 15 9.87 16.95 -4.93
C GLU A 15 10.02 15.44 -4.73
N TYR A 16 11.14 14.99 -4.15
CA TYR A 16 11.36 13.59 -3.81
C TYR A 16 10.28 13.06 -2.85
N ASN A 17 9.97 13.82 -1.79
CA ASN A 17 8.95 13.43 -0.82
C ASN A 17 7.55 13.36 -1.43
N GLN A 18 7.21 14.28 -2.35
CA GLN A 18 5.94 14.21 -3.08
C GLN A 18 5.85 13.01 -4.01
N GLU A 19 6.92 12.69 -4.76
CA GLU A 19 6.93 11.48 -5.61
C GLU A 19 6.81 10.21 -4.76
N GLN A 20 7.49 10.16 -3.61
CA GLN A 20 7.42 9.02 -2.72
C GLN A 20 6.02 8.85 -2.11
N ASP A 21 5.39 9.92 -1.64
CA ASP A 21 4.01 9.86 -1.14
C ASP A 21 3.03 9.46 -2.24
N GLY A 22 3.20 9.99 -3.46
CA GLY A 22 2.41 9.60 -4.63
C GLY A 22 2.50 8.11 -4.93
N ASN A 23 3.70 7.53 -4.88
CA ASN A 23 3.91 6.10 -5.08
C ASN A 23 3.23 5.25 -4.00
N TRP A 24 3.27 5.69 -2.73
CA TRP A 24 2.58 5.00 -1.64
C TRP A 24 1.07 5.06 -1.79
N ILE A 25 0.51 6.22 -2.11
CA ILE A 25 -0.91 6.42 -2.36
C ILE A 25 -1.37 5.50 -3.49
N PHE A 26 -0.66 5.50 -4.61
CA PHE A 26 -0.99 4.67 -5.77
C PHE A 26 -0.86 3.18 -5.47
N GLY A 27 0.24 2.76 -4.83
CA GLY A 27 0.45 1.37 -4.47
C GLY A 27 -0.63 0.84 -3.52
N LEU A 28 -0.97 1.60 -2.48
CA LEU A 28 -2.02 1.23 -1.54
C LEU A 28 -3.41 1.24 -2.18
N PHE A 29 -3.69 2.19 -3.08
CA PHE A 29 -4.91 2.19 -3.86
C PHE A 29 -5.08 0.88 -4.64
N LEU A 30 -4.04 0.48 -5.39
CA LEU A 30 -4.07 -0.75 -6.18
C LEU A 30 -4.26 -1.99 -5.30
N VAL A 31 -3.50 -2.10 -4.20
CA VAL A 31 -3.62 -3.23 -3.27
C VAL A 31 -5.04 -3.32 -2.71
N GLY A 32 -5.59 -2.20 -2.23
CA GLY A 32 -6.94 -2.17 -1.67
C GLY A 32 -8.01 -2.50 -2.71
N ALA A 33 -7.91 -1.94 -3.90
CA ALA A 33 -8.86 -2.18 -4.99
C ALA A 33 -8.83 -3.63 -5.46
N ILE A 34 -7.64 -4.22 -5.65
CA ILE A 34 -7.50 -5.61 -6.08
C ILE A 34 -8.05 -6.56 -5.01
N LEU A 35 -7.65 -6.38 -3.75
CA LEU A 35 -8.08 -7.27 -2.67
C LEU A 35 -9.60 -7.24 -2.48
N VAL A 36 -10.20 -6.05 -2.41
CA VAL A 36 -11.65 -5.93 -2.23
C VAL A 36 -12.39 -6.39 -3.49
N GLY A 37 -11.91 -6.06 -4.69
CA GLY A 37 -12.49 -6.56 -5.92
C GLY A 37 -12.51 -8.09 -5.99
N LEU A 38 -11.41 -8.75 -5.64
CA LEU A 38 -11.33 -10.22 -5.59
C LEU A 38 -12.29 -10.81 -4.55
N LEU A 39 -12.35 -10.23 -3.35
CA LEU A 39 -13.24 -10.71 -2.29
C LEU A 39 -14.71 -10.54 -2.65
N VAL A 40 -15.10 -9.37 -3.17
CA VAL A 40 -16.48 -9.09 -3.58
C VAL A 40 -16.89 -10.01 -4.73
N ASN A 41 -16.04 -10.15 -5.74
CA ASN A 41 -16.32 -11.05 -6.87
C ASN A 41 -16.48 -12.52 -6.42
N ARG A 42 -15.69 -12.96 -5.43
CA ARG A 42 -15.72 -14.34 -4.95
C ARG A 42 -16.89 -14.66 -4.02
N TYR A 43 -17.26 -13.73 -3.14
CA TYR A 43 -18.18 -14.02 -2.04
C TYR A 43 -19.54 -13.33 -2.15
N VAL A 44 -19.65 -12.27 -2.94
CA VAL A 44 -20.88 -11.45 -3.03
C VAL A 44 -21.53 -11.58 -4.41
N VAL A 45 -20.73 -11.66 -5.45
CA VAL A 45 -21.23 -11.69 -6.83
C VAL A 45 -21.73 -13.07 -7.20
N ASP A 46 -23.00 -13.16 -7.55
CA ASP A 46 -23.60 -14.35 -8.13
C ASP A 46 -23.19 -14.49 -9.62
N PRO A 47 -22.73 -15.68 -10.07
CA PRO A 47 -22.45 -15.96 -11.47
C PRO A 47 -23.63 -15.74 -12.43
N GLU A 48 -24.87 -15.94 -11.97
CA GLU A 48 -26.09 -15.85 -12.79
C GLU A 48 -26.52 -14.41 -13.06
N TRP A 49 -25.97 -13.44 -12.33
CA TRP A 49 -26.28 -12.04 -12.53
C TRP A 49 -25.81 -11.53 -13.89
N HIS A 50 -26.54 -10.54 -14.40
CA HIS A 50 -26.16 -9.83 -15.62
C HIS A 50 -24.75 -9.24 -15.50
N THR A 51 -23.94 -9.37 -16.56
CA THR A 51 -22.51 -8.99 -16.57
C THR A 51 -22.25 -7.56 -16.09
N ALA A 52 -23.11 -6.62 -16.49
CA ALA A 52 -23.00 -5.22 -16.04
C ALA A 52 -23.18 -5.07 -14.53
N ILE A 53 -24.10 -5.83 -13.91
CA ILE A 53 -24.33 -5.78 -12.46
C ILE A 53 -23.13 -6.37 -11.74
N ARG A 54 -22.62 -7.51 -12.21
CA ARG A 54 -21.42 -8.15 -11.67
C ARG A 54 -20.22 -7.20 -11.70
N PHE A 55 -20.04 -6.49 -12.81
CA PHE A 55 -19.00 -5.49 -12.96
C PHE A 55 -19.17 -4.34 -11.96
N LEU A 56 -20.33 -3.70 -11.91
CA LEU A 56 -20.57 -2.56 -11.03
C LEU A 56 -20.43 -2.91 -9.54
N VAL A 57 -21.01 -4.05 -9.13
CA VAL A 57 -20.94 -4.53 -7.75
C VAL A 57 -19.50 -4.89 -7.37
N THR A 58 -18.65 -5.32 -8.30
CA THR A 58 -17.23 -5.58 -8.02
C THR A 58 -16.41 -4.28 -8.00
N VAL A 59 -16.55 -3.45 -9.03
CA VAL A 59 -15.64 -2.33 -9.30
C VAL A 59 -15.90 -1.15 -8.38
N VAL A 60 -17.16 -0.80 -8.11
CA VAL A 60 -17.48 0.36 -7.29
C VAL A 60 -16.94 0.19 -5.86
N PRO A 61 -17.20 -0.92 -5.15
CA PRO A 61 -16.62 -1.14 -3.83
C PRO A 61 -15.09 -1.26 -3.85
N ALA A 62 -14.52 -1.88 -4.89
CA ALA A 62 -13.07 -1.97 -5.04
C ALA A 62 -12.41 -0.59 -5.12
N VAL A 63 -12.91 0.29 -5.98
CA VAL A 63 -12.39 1.66 -6.12
C VAL A 63 -12.55 2.45 -4.82
N ILE A 64 -13.69 2.36 -4.16
CA ILE A 64 -13.93 3.02 -2.87
C ILE A 64 -12.93 2.51 -1.82
N ALA A 65 -12.77 1.20 -1.69
CA ALA A 65 -11.86 0.62 -0.71
C ALA A 65 -10.38 0.96 -0.99
N GLY A 66 -9.97 0.93 -2.27
CA GLY A 66 -8.65 1.41 -2.68
C GLY A 66 -8.44 2.86 -2.29
N GLY A 67 -9.42 3.73 -2.56
CA GLY A 67 -9.38 5.15 -2.17
C GLY A 67 -9.26 5.35 -0.66
N LEU A 68 -10.02 4.60 0.13
CA LEU A 68 -9.96 4.64 1.60
C LEU A 68 -8.59 4.18 2.11
N LEU A 69 -8.02 3.10 1.56
CA LEU A 69 -6.71 2.61 1.96
C LEU A 69 -5.59 3.60 1.58
N ALA A 70 -5.71 4.24 0.43
CA ALA A 70 -4.80 5.29 0.00
C ALA A 70 -4.91 6.56 0.87
N ALA A 71 -6.09 6.91 1.35
CA ALA A 71 -6.28 8.05 2.26
C ALA A 71 -5.55 7.86 3.60
N VAL A 72 -5.40 6.62 4.08
CA VAL A 72 -4.69 6.29 5.31
C VAL A 72 -3.21 5.93 5.11
N HIS A 73 -2.64 6.21 3.93
CA HIS A 73 -1.25 5.84 3.59
C HIS A 73 -0.21 6.28 4.63
N ARG A 74 -0.39 7.46 5.25
CA ARG A 74 0.54 7.97 6.28
C ARG A 74 0.62 7.03 7.47
N TRP A 75 -0.53 6.54 7.95
CA TRP A 75 -0.59 5.60 9.07
C TRP A 75 0.00 4.24 8.68
N VAL A 76 -0.30 3.77 7.47
CA VAL A 76 0.26 2.51 6.96
C VAL A 76 1.79 2.58 6.88
N ARG A 77 2.34 3.66 6.33
CA ARG A 77 3.79 3.89 6.24
C ARG A 77 4.44 3.95 7.62
N LEU A 78 3.82 4.64 8.58
CA LEU A 78 4.31 4.74 9.96
C LEU A 78 4.33 3.37 10.65
N LEU A 79 3.23 2.63 10.58
CA LEU A 79 3.13 1.30 11.18
C LEU A 79 4.11 0.30 10.57
N LEU A 80 4.29 0.32 9.25
CA LEU A 80 5.32 -0.48 8.58
C LEU A 80 6.73 -0.12 9.04
N GLY A 81 7.02 1.17 9.20
CA GLY A 81 8.31 1.64 9.73
C GLY A 81 8.58 1.11 11.15
N ILE A 82 7.58 1.19 12.04
CA ILE A 82 7.67 0.65 13.40
C ILE A 82 7.86 -0.86 13.38
N ALA A 83 7.08 -1.58 12.57
CA ALA A 83 7.15 -3.04 12.48
C ALA A 83 8.54 -3.51 12.01
N ILE A 84 9.11 -2.87 10.98
CA ILE A 84 10.46 -3.17 10.50
C ILE A 84 11.50 -2.84 11.57
N GLY A 85 11.37 -1.69 12.25
CA GLY A 85 12.27 -1.31 13.33
C GLY A 85 12.28 -2.31 14.49
N LEU A 86 11.10 -2.77 14.92
CA LEU A 86 10.97 -3.81 15.94
C LEU A 86 11.56 -5.15 15.49
N LEU A 87 11.33 -5.54 14.24
CA LEU A 87 11.91 -6.76 13.68
C LEU A 87 13.44 -6.73 13.72
N VAL A 88 14.04 -5.62 13.30
CA VAL A 88 15.50 -5.43 13.35
C VAL A 88 16.01 -5.53 14.79
N LEU A 89 15.33 -4.89 15.75
CA LEU A 89 15.73 -4.94 17.16
C LEU A 89 15.70 -6.38 17.70
N VAL A 90 14.65 -7.13 17.40
CA VAL A 90 14.52 -8.54 17.80
C VAL A 90 15.65 -9.38 17.21
N VAL A 91 15.99 -9.19 15.94
CA VAL A 91 17.11 -9.87 15.28
C VAL A 91 18.44 -9.56 15.97
N ILE A 92 18.71 -8.28 16.27
CA ILE A 92 19.94 -7.87 16.97
C ILE A 92 20.04 -8.53 18.35
N ILE A 93 18.95 -8.49 19.15
CA ILE A 93 18.92 -9.13 20.46
C ILE A 93 19.17 -10.64 20.34
N GLY A 94 18.55 -11.29 19.35
CA GLY A 94 18.75 -12.72 19.10
C GLY A 94 20.20 -13.05 18.75
N VAL A 95 20.87 -12.23 17.94
CA VAL A 95 22.28 -12.40 17.60
C VAL A 95 23.17 -12.22 18.83
N ILE A 96 22.94 -11.18 19.64
CA ILE A 96 23.71 -10.95 20.88
C ILE A 96 23.53 -12.12 21.85
N ALA A 97 22.29 -12.57 22.05
CA ALA A 97 21.98 -13.70 22.93
C ALA A 97 22.62 -15.01 22.45
N ALA A 98 22.83 -15.19 21.15
CA ALA A 98 23.52 -16.35 20.60
C ALA A 98 25.06 -16.29 20.75
N MET A 99 25.62 -15.12 21.08
CA MET A 99 27.06 -14.92 21.28
C MET A 99 27.51 -15.00 22.74
N VAL A 100 26.57 -15.01 23.68
CA VAL A 100 26.80 -15.15 25.14
C VAL A 100 26.61 -16.61 25.55
#